data_AF-W4EXK1-F1
#
_entry.id   AF-W4EXK1-F1
#
_cell.length_a   1.000
_cell.length_b   1.000
_cell.length_c   1.000
_cell.angle_alpha   90.00
_cell.angle_beta   90.00
_cell.angle_gamma   90.00
#
_symmetry.space_group_name_H-M   'P 1'
#
loop_
_entity.id
_entity.type
_entity.pdbx_description
1 polymer ?
#
loop_
_entity_poly.entity_id
_entity_poly.type
_entity_poly.pdbx_seq_one_letter_code
_entity_poly.pdbx_strand_id
1 'polypeptide(L)'
;MSENRCYIHKVKAAEVLVDEKIVVYCPKCAEANIHKIVLQEEKISKSEELSDIRKRRHVAMKELWKSLVFAFYLECLPIFITLFTHSPKSLSEYISGVKELYSQFLFQPIIQLIAIGFIALGGYFWIAAIKSLKELKKEEAILLKPFANENEVHEKFQTPTKINQVNEFVRNVKKKYDSNFFSQRKMYQMSPYDFKLYMAKQLQKLDFENVRLARDDSDFKVDIFADGPNGKVAFRCINNVNLVKMEDVHKIAVEKVYYDCESSILVTTSSITKDAMELAETLRVTIWNDQVLKEKIISIENEQWSDHLQDFYDYSDQNLKKYTEFEMRRLAQS
;
A
#
# COMPACT_ATOMS: atom_id res chain seq x y z
N MET A 1 -6.66 -19.49 0.04
CA MET A 1 -7.07 -18.41 -0.89
C MET A 1 -6.72 -18.83 -2.30
N SER A 2 -7.68 -19.32 -3.07
CA SER A 2 -7.52 -19.51 -4.52
C SER A 2 -7.06 -18.19 -5.12
N GLU A 3 -6.03 -18.19 -5.97
CA GLU A 3 -5.66 -16.99 -6.72
C GLU A 3 -6.89 -16.52 -7.50
N ASN A 4 -7.53 -15.45 -7.03
CA ASN A 4 -8.67 -14.87 -7.73
C ASN A 4 -8.19 -14.43 -9.11
N ARG A 5 -8.58 -15.19 -10.13
CA ARG A 5 -8.24 -14.93 -11.53
C ARG A 5 -9.50 -14.45 -12.23
N CYS A 6 -9.32 -13.49 -13.13
CA CYS A 6 -10.41 -13.07 -13.99
C CYS A 6 -10.85 -14.23 -14.89
N TYR A 7 -12.15 -14.49 -14.97
CA TYR A 7 -12.70 -15.56 -15.82
C TYR A 7 -12.46 -15.30 -17.32
N ILE A 8 -12.47 -14.04 -17.76
CA ILE A 8 -12.26 -13.64 -19.16
C ILE A 8 -10.78 -13.74 -19.52
N HIS A 9 -9.95 -13.08 -18.73
CA HIS A 9 -8.57 -12.81 -19.09
C HIS A 9 -7.57 -13.81 -18.49
N LYS A 10 -8.00 -14.64 -17.54
CA LYS A 10 -7.18 -15.61 -16.78
C LYS A 10 -5.96 -14.99 -16.08
N VAL A 11 -5.94 -13.67 -15.93
CA VAL A 11 -4.92 -12.92 -15.19
C VAL A 11 -5.26 -12.85 -13.72
N LYS A 12 -4.24 -12.74 -12.88
CA LYS A 12 -4.37 -12.51 -11.45
C LYS A 12 -5.11 -11.19 -11.20
N ALA A 13 -6.12 -11.22 -10.33
CA ALA A 13 -6.82 -10.03 -9.90
C ALA A 13 -5.90 -9.18 -9.01
N ALA A 14 -6.16 -7.88 -9.04
CA ALA A 14 -5.49 -6.88 -8.23
C ALA A 14 -6.49 -6.24 -7.27
N GLU A 15 -5.95 -5.52 -6.28
CA GLU A 15 -6.72 -5.01 -5.15
C GLU A 15 -6.47 -3.50 -5.01
N VAL A 16 -7.53 -2.77 -4.65
CA VAL A 16 -7.46 -1.36 -4.26
C VAL A 16 -8.42 -1.10 -3.11
N LEU A 17 -8.03 -0.21 -2.19
CA LEU A 17 -8.85 0.14 -1.04
C LEU A 17 -9.77 1.33 -1.38
N VAL A 18 -11.06 1.19 -1.10
CA VAL A 18 -12.10 2.22 -1.30
C VAL A 18 -13.09 2.14 -0.15
N ASP A 19 -13.24 3.21 0.64
CA ASP A 19 -14.23 3.30 1.73
C ASP A 19 -14.29 2.05 2.63
N GLU A 20 -13.13 1.61 3.14
CA GLU A 20 -12.97 0.41 3.97
C GLU A 20 -13.35 -0.92 3.30
N LYS A 21 -13.45 -0.95 1.97
CA LYS A 21 -13.64 -2.15 1.15
C LYS A 21 -12.45 -2.38 0.23
N ILE A 22 -12.06 -3.65 0.10
CA ILE A 22 -11.02 -4.10 -0.81
C ILE A 22 -11.69 -4.45 -2.14
N VAL A 23 -11.61 -3.54 -3.10
CA VAL A 23 -12.17 -3.76 -4.44
C VAL A 23 -11.22 -4.65 -5.23
N VAL A 24 -11.74 -5.79 -5.69
CA VAL A 24 -10.99 -6.77 -6.49
C VAL A 24 -11.30 -6.55 -7.95
N TYR A 25 -10.26 -6.28 -8.74
CA TYR A 25 -10.41 -5.95 -10.14
C TYR A 25 -9.46 -6.73 -11.04
N CYS A 26 -9.82 -6.85 -12.30
CA CYS A 26 -8.94 -7.40 -13.32
C CYS A 26 -8.19 -6.27 -14.01
N PRO A 27 -6.85 -6.27 -14.03
CA PRO A 27 -6.07 -5.22 -14.72
C PRO A 27 -6.49 -5.02 -16.18
N LYS A 28 -6.76 -6.11 -16.90
CA LYS A 28 -7.22 -6.05 -18.30
C LYS A 28 -8.67 -5.57 -18.45
N CYS A 29 -9.61 -6.01 -17.60
CA CYS A 29 -10.99 -5.49 -17.67
C CYS A 29 -11.06 -4.01 -17.31
N ALA A 30 -10.19 -3.56 -16.40
CA ALA A 30 -10.17 -2.20 -15.88
C ALA A 30 -9.27 -1.25 -16.67
N GLU A 31 -8.62 -1.70 -17.74
CA GLU A 31 -7.59 -0.98 -18.47
C GLU A 31 -8.02 0.45 -18.87
N ALA A 32 -9.17 0.59 -19.54
CA ALA A 32 -9.70 1.88 -19.96
C ALA A 32 -10.00 2.83 -18.78
N ASN A 33 -10.35 2.27 -17.62
CA ASN A 33 -10.69 3.03 -16.42
C ASN A 33 -9.44 3.43 -15.63
N ILE A 34 -8.46 2.51 -15.51
CA ILE A 34 -7.12 2.77 -14.99
C ILE A 34 -6.45 3.90 -15.79
N HIS A 35 -6.52 3.82 -17.11
CA HIS A 35 -5.94 4.83 -17.99
C HIS A 35 -6.55 6.22 -17.77
N LYS A 36 -7.87 6.32 -17.57
CA LYS A 36 -8.53 7.58 -17.24
C LYS A 36 -8.04 8.18 -15.92
N ILE A 37 -7.94 7.35 -14.87
CA ILE A 37 -7.46 7.79 -13.56
C ILE A 37 -6.02 8.30 -13.67
N VAL A 38 -5.12 7.49 -14.22
CA VAL A 38 -3.69 7.82 -14.30
C VAL A 38 -3.45 9.06 -15.14
N LEU A 39 -4.16 9.23 -16.27
CA LEU A 39 -4.07 10.45 -17.06
C LEU A 39 -4.52 11.70 -16.28
N GLN A 40 -5.57 11.59 -15.48
CA GLN A 40 -6.06 12.70 -14.69
C GLN A 40 -5.11 13.06 -13.55
N GLU A 41 -4.62 12.06 -12.79
CA GLU A 41 -3.58 12.23 -11.77
C GLU A 41 -2.33 12.90 -12.37
N GLU A 42 -1.89 12.41 -13.53
CA GLU A 42 -0.72 12.94 -14.21
C GLU A 42 -0.94 14.35 -14.75
N LYS A 43 -2.14 14.66 -15.27
CA LYS A 43 -2.48 16.01 -15.73
C LYS A 43 -2.38 17.02 -14.59
N ILE A 44 -2.86 16.66 -13.40
CA ILE A 44 -2.80 17.52 -12.20
C ILE A 44 -1.34 17.74 -11.81
N SER A 45 -0.57 16.67 -11.63
CA SER A 45 0.86 16.74 -11.30
C SER A 45 1.67 17.54 -12.32
N LYS A 46 1.50 17.26 -13.62
CA LYS A 46 2.17 18.01 -14.70
C LYS A 46 1.76 19.48 -14.71
N SER A 47 0.51 19.82 -14.38
CA SER A 47 0.06 21.21 -14.37
C SER A 47 0.78 22.06 -13.31
N GLU A 48 1.04 21.48 -12.14
CA GLU A 48 1.79 22.11 -11.06
C GLU A 48 3.25 22.34 -11.47
N GLU A 49 3.93 21.31 -11.98
CA GLU A 49 5.32 21.41 -12.44
C GLU A 49 5.49 22.37 -13.62
N LEU A 50 4.54 22.36 -14.58
CA LEU A 50 4.51 23.32 -15.68
C LEU A 50 4.33 24.75 -15.17
N SER A 51 3.54 24.96 -14.10
CA SER A 51 3.39 26.28 -13.49
C SER A 51 4.72 26.79 -12.93
N ASP A 52 5.52 25.92 -12.32
CA ASP A 52 6.84 26.26 -11.79
C ASP A 52 7.88 26.49 -12.88
N ILE A 53 7.83 25.71 -13.96
CA ILE A 53 8.64 25.98 -15.16
C ILE A 53 8.30 27.36 -15.74
N ARG A 54 7.01 27.75 -15.81
CA ARG A 54 6.61 29.09 -16.27
C ARG A 54 7.18 30.20 -15.38
N LYS A 55 7.15 30.03 -14.05
CA LYS A 55 7.76 30.98 -13.10
C LYS A 55 9.27 31.11 -13.34
N ARG A 56 9.99 29.99 -13.44
CA ARG A 56 11.45 29.98 -13.71
C ARG A 56 11.79 30.60 -15.07
N ARG A 57 10.99 30.32 -16.10
CA ARG A 57 11.12 30.95 -17.43
C ARG A 57 10.96 32.46 -17.35
N HIS A 58 10.00 32.95 -16.58
CA HIS A 58 9.81 34.40 -16.39
C HIS A 58 11.01 35.06 -15.72
N VAL A 59 11.65 34.41 -14.74
CA VAL A 59 12.89 34.90 -14.11
C VAL A 59 14.04 34.94 -15.13
N ALA A 60 14.25 33.88 -15.91
CA ALA A 60 15.28 33.86 -16.95
C ALA A 60 15.05 34.96 -18.01
N MET A 61 13.80 35.23 -18.38
CA MET A 61 13.46 36.35 -19.26
C MET A 61 13.82 37.71 -18.63
N LYS A 62 13.66 37.90 -17.32
CA LYS A 62 14.11 39.13 -16.64
C LYS A 62 15.64 39.28 -16.67
N GLU A 63 16.40 38.20 -16.55
CA GLU A 63 17.86 38.24 -16.68
C GLU A 63 18.31 38.63 -18.10
N LEU A 64 17.58 38.19 -19.14
CA LEU A 64 17.81 38.69 -20.52
C LEU A 64 17.58 40.19 -20.63
N TRP A 65 16.53 40.72 -20.00
CA TRP A 65 16.29 42.16 -19.98
C TRP A 65 17.39 42.92 -19.24
N LYS A 66 17.90 42.40 -18.11
CA LYS A 66 19.04 43.00 -17.41
C LYS A 66 20.29 43.03 -18.29
N SER A 67 20.56 41.96 -19.03
CA SER A 67 21.67 41.91 -20.00
C SER A 67 21.57 43.03 -21.03
N LEU A 68 20.38 43.21 -21.62
CA LEU A 68 20.11 44.30 -22.57
C LEU A 68 20.33 45.67 -21.92
N VAL A 69 19.80 45.88 -20.72
CA VAL A 69 19.98 47.14 -19.98
C VAL A 69 21.46 47.41 -19.72
N PHE A 70 22.22 46.44 -19.19
CA PHE A 70 23.65 46.64 -18.92
C PHE A 70 24.46 46.90 -20.19
N ALA A 71 24.17 46.22 -21.30
CA ALA A 71 24.88 46.39 -22.55
C ALA A 71 24.68 47.80 -23.16
N PHE A 72 23.47 48.36 -23.08
CA PHE A 72 23.13 49.62 -23.74
C PHE A 72 23.03 50.83 -22.79
N TYR A 73 23.14 50.65 -21.47
CA TYR A 73 22.96 51.73 -20.49
C TYR A 73 23.88 52.93 -20.74
N LEU A 74 25.17 52.67 -20.93
CA LEU A 74 26.17 53.73 -21.16
C LEU A 74 26.06 54.32 -22.56
N GLU A 75 25.61 53.53 -23.53
CA GLU A 75 25.36 54.00 -24.88
C GLU A 75 24.15 54.94 -24.90
N CYS A 76 23.10 54.70 -24.13
CA CYS A 76 21.94 55.59 -24.10
C CYS A 76 22.14 56.85 -23.24
N LEU A 77 23.16 56.91 -22.40
CA LEU A 77 23.38 58.01 -21.44
C LEU A 77 23.50 59.40 -22.09
N PRO A 78 24.26 59.59 -23.19
CA PRO A 78 24.37 60.91 -23.85
C PRO A 78 23.03 61.41 -24.42
N ILE A 79 22.15 60.50 -24.86
CA ILE A 79 20.80 60.81 -25.36
C ILE A 79 19.99 61.52 -24.27
N PHE A 80 20.07 61.03 -23.03
CA PHE A 80 19.37 61.63 -21.89
C PHE A 80 20.05 62.90 -21.36
N ILE A 81 21.38 62.91 -21.23
CA ILE A 81 22.13 64.07 -20.72
C ILE A 81 21.94 65.31 -21.58
N THR A 82 21.79 65.14 -22.89
CA THR A 82 21.56 66.25 -23.82
C THR A 82 20.29 67.04 -23.48
N LEU A 83 19.25 66.37 -22.99
CA LEU A 83 17.98 67.02 -22.60
C LEU A 83 18.15 68.01 -21.44
N PHE A 84 19.08 67.74 -20.52
CA PHE A 84 19.28 68.55 -19.32
C PHE A 84 20.36 69.62 -19.50
N THR A 85 21.38 69.33 -20.30
CA THR A 85 22.55 70.23 -20.46
C THR A 85 22.37 71.26 -21.56
N HIS A 86 21.69 70.92 -22.65
CA HIS A 86 21.62 71.78 -23.85
C HIS A 86 20.27 72.49 -24.04
N SER A 87 19.23 72.12 -23.28
CA SER A 87 17.87 72.72 -23.37
C SER A 87 17.42 72.98 -24.83
N PRO A 88 17.42 71.95 -25.70
CA PRO A 88 17.23 72.12 -27.13
C PRO A 88 15.83 72.66 -27.44
N LYS A 89 15.73 73.63 -28.37
CA LYS A 89 14.45 74.23 -28.78
C LYS A 89 13.86 73.54 -30.02
N SER A 90 14.64 72.71 -30.70
CA SER A 90 14.23 71.96 -31.88
C SER A 90 14.87 70.57 -31.93
N LEU A 91 14.28 69.67 -32.73
CA LEU A 91 14.80 68.31 -32.92
C LEU A 91 16.22 68.31 -33.52
N SER A 92 16.54 69.26 -34.41
CA SER A 92 17.88 69.34 -35.00
C SER A 92 18.94 69.76 -33.99
N GLU A 93 18.63 70.71 -33.11
CA GLU A 93 19.52 71.14 -32.02
C GLU A 93 19.79 69.99 -31.04
N TYR A 94 18.75 69.22 -30.71
CA TYR A 94 18.90 68.03 -29.87
C TYR A 94 19.83 67.01 -30.51
N ILE A 95 19.61 66.65 -31.78
CA ILE A 95 20.45 65.67 -32.49
C ILE A 95 21.91 66.14 -32.57
N SER A 96 22.14 67.43 -32.81
CA SER A 96 23.50 68.01 -32.81
C SER A 96 24.16 67.94 -31.43
N GLY A 97 23.43 68.29 -30.36
CA GLY A 97 23.94 68.19 -28.98
C GLY A 97 24.25 66.75 -28.56
N VAL A 98 23.43 65.78 -28.98
CA VAL A 98 23.68 64.36 -28.76
C VAL A 98 24.98 63.94 -29.46
N LYS A 99 25.17 64.31 -30.73
CA LYS A 99 26.40 64.01 -31.49
C LYS A 99 27.65 64.62 -30.85
N GLU A 100 27.57 65.86 -30.40
CA GLU A 100 28.67 66.55 -29.73
C GLU A 100 29.03 65.84 -28.42
N LEU A 101 28.04 65.51 -27.59
CA LEU A 101 28.25 64.76 -26.35
C LEU A 101 28.84 63.37 -26.62
N TYR A 102 28.36 62.62 -27.61
CA TYR A 102 28.97 61.34 -27.98
C TYR A 102 30.43 61.49 -28.42
N SER A 103 30.76 62.54 -29.19
CA SER A 103 32.13 62.80 -29.64
C SER A 103 33.10 63.15 -28.50
N GLN A 104 32.58 63.69 -27.39
CA GLN A 104 33.38 63.98 -26.20
C GLN A 104 33.40 62.79 -25.21
N PHE A 105 32.29 62.05 -25.13
CA PHE A 105 32.06 60.97 -24.16
C PHE A 105 32.69 59.64 -24.59
N LEU A 106 32.55 59.25 -25.87
CA LEU A 106 33.05 57.96 -26.36
C LEU A 106 34.58 57.91 -26.50
N PHE A 107 35.26 59.04 -26.58
CA PHE A 107 36.72 59.10 -26.76
C PHE A 107 37.49 59.15 -25.44
N GLN A 108 36.80 59.14 -24.29
CA GLN A 108 37.45 59.06 -22.98
C GLN A 108 37.83 57.62 -22.65
N PRO A 109 39.12 57.31 -22.40
CA PRO A 109 39.59 55.93 -22.20
C PRO A 109 38.95 55.25 -20.98
N ILE A 110 38.65 56.02 -19.92
CA ILE A 110 37.99 55.51 -18.71
C ILE A 110 36.56 55.05 -19.03
N ILE A 111 35.82 55.81 -19.84
CA ILE A 111 34.44 55.48 -20.22
C ILE A 111 34.42 54.23 -21.10
N GLN A 112 35.38 54.08 -22.02
CA GLN A 112 35.53 52.86 -22.83
C GLN A 112 35.81 51.62 -21.98
N LEU A 113 36.70 51.72 -20.97
CA LEU A 113 36.97 50.62 -20.04
C LEU A 113 35.72 50.22 -19.24
N ILE A 114 34.94 51.20 -18.77
CA ILE A 114 33.68 50.95 -18.08
C ILE A 114 32.66 50.30 -19.04
N ALA A 115 32.52 50.79 -20.26
CA ALA A 115 31.62 50.21 -21.27
C ALA A 115 31.96 48.75 -21.58
N ILE A 116 33.23 48.41 -21.74
CA ILE A 116 33.69 47.02 -21.92
C ILE A 116 33.27 46.15 -20.71
N GLY A 117 33.42 46.67 -19.49
CA GLY A 117 32.97 45.97 -18.27
C GLY A 117 31.47 45.70 -18.24
N PHE A 118 30.66 46.69 -18.63
CA PHE A 118 29.20 46.56 -18.71
C PHE A 118 28.75 45.59 -19.83
N ILE A 119 29.42 45.61 -20.98
CA ILE A 119 29.19 44.66 -22.08
C ILE A 119 29.56 43.23 -21.65
N ALA A 120 30.70 43.06 -20.96
CA ALA A 120 31.11 41.76 -20.43
C ALA A 120 30.10 41.22 -19.40
N LEU A 121 29.62 42.08 -18.50
CA LEU A 121 28.59 41.73 -17.52
C LEU A 121 27.25 41.39 -18.20
N GLY A 122 26.85 42.18 -19.19
CA GLY A 122 25.67 41.92 -20.02
C GLY A 122 25.77 40.58 -20.75
N GLY A 123 26.93 40.29 -21.35
CA GLY A 123 27.22 39.01 -22.01
C GLY A 123 27.15 37.83 -21.05
N TYR A 124 27.66 37.98 -19.82
CA TYR A 124 27.55 36.96 -18.77
C TYR A 124 26.08 36.62 -18.45
N PHE A 125 25.25 37.65 -18.18
CA PHE A 125 23.82 37.44 -17.91
C PHE A 125 23.08 36.83 -19.11
N TRP A 126 23.44 37.23 -20.33
CA TRP A 126 22.85 36.69 -21.55
C TRP A 126 23.12 35.18 -21.70
N ILE A 127 24.38 34.77 -21.56
CA ILE A 127 24.78 33.36 -21.64
C ILE A 127 24.09 32.53 -20.56
N ALA A 128 24.07 33.02 -19.31
CA ALA A 128 23.42 32.35 -18.20
C ALA A 128 21.91 32.17 -18.44
N ALA A 129 21.24 33.21 -18.93
CA ALA A 129 19.81 33.16 -19.21
C ALA A 129 19.46 32.24 -20.40
N ILE A 130 20.23 32.26 -21.49
CA ILE A 130 20.04 31.34 -22.62
C ILE A 130 20.20 29.89 -22.18
N LYS A 131 21.24 29.60 -21.38
CA LYS A 131 21.47 28.25 -20.84
C LYS A 131 20.27 27.78 -20.03
N SER A 132 19.78 28.62 -19.11
CA SER A 132 18.61 28.32 -18.29
C SER A 132 17.35 28.09 -19.14
N LEU A 133 17.08 28.91 -20.16
CA LEU A 133 15.93 28.73 -21.04
C LEU A 133 16.00 27.43 -21.85
N LYS A 134 17.20 27.02 -22.28
CA LYS A 134 17.41 25.75 -23.00
C LYS A 134 17.15 24.55 -22.09
N GLU A 135 17.62 24.62 -20.85
CA GLU A 135 17.37 23.59 -19.82
C GLU A 135 15.86 23.48 -19.51
N LEU A 136 15.19 24.61 -19.26
CA LEU A 136 13.74 24.64 -19.00
C LEU A 136 12.92 24.10 -20.17
N LYS A 137 13.33 24.35 -21.42
CA LYS A 137 12.67 23.79 -22.60
C LYS A 137 12.82 22.27 -22.68
N LYS A 138 13.99 21.74 -22.26
CA LYS A 138 14.22 20.30 -22.19
C LYS A 138 13.39 19.65 -21.09
N GLU A 139 13.31 20.28 -19.91
CA GLU A 139 12.46 19.83 -18.80
C GLU A 139 10.99 19.77 -19.22
N GLU A 140 10.46 20.83 -19.85
CA GLU A 140 9.08 20.87 -20.35
C GLU A 140 8.82 19.75 -21.39
N ALA A 141 9.76 19.48 -22.28
CA ALA A 141 9.63 18.41 -23.27
C ALA A 141 9.61 17.00 -22.64
N ILE A 142 10.37 16.79 -21.56
CA ILE A 142 10.36 15.53 -20.80
C ILE A 142 9.01 15.34 -20.13
N LEU A 143 8.46 16.39 -19.51
CA LEU A 143 7.18 16.34 -18.81
C LEU A 143 6.01 16.10 -19.76
N LEU A 144 6.02 16.67 -20.95
CA LEU A 144 4.95 16.50 -21.93
C LEU A 144 5.02 15.18 -22.69
N LYS A 145 6.01 14.33 -22.42
CA LYS A 145 6.13 13.03 -23.08
C LYS A 145 4.91 12.15 -22.73
N PRO A 146 4.25 11.53 -23.73
CA PRO A 146 3.18 10.58 -23.48
C PRO A 146 3.73 9.25 -22.94
N PHE A 147 2.86 8.47 -22.30
CA PHE A 147 3.18 7.10 -21.88
C PHE A 147 3.62 6.25 -23.06
N ALA A 148 4.64 5.40 -22.85
CA ALA A 148 5.22 4.56 -23.88
C ALA A 148 4.36 3.33 -24.19
N ASN A 149 3.66 2.78 -23.18
CA ASN A 149 2.79 1.62 -23.31
C ASN A 149 1.82 1.49 -22.13
N GLU A 150 0.88 0.55 -22.23
CA GLU A 150 -0.12 0.24 -21.20
C GLU A 150 0.49 -0.28 -19.88
N ASN A 151 1.63 -0.98 -19.93
CA ASN A 151 2.28 -1.50 -18.72
C ASN A 151 2.76 -0.37 -17.81
N GLU A 152 3.30 0.71 -18.40
CA GLU A 152 3.71 1.92 -17.66
C GLU A 152 2.53 2.54 -16.91
N VAL A 153 1.33 2.54 -17.52
CA VAL A 153 0.10 3.04 -16.91
C VAL A 153 -0.33 2.14 -15.75
N HIS A 154 -0.25 0.82 -15.92
CA HIS A 154 -0.56 -0.13 -14.86
C HIS A 154 0.38 -0.04 -13.66
N GLU A 155 1.70 0.07 -13.90
CA GLU A 155 2.70 0.25 -12.84
C GLU A 155 2.47 1.57 -12.09
N LYS A 156 2.15 2.64 -12.82
CA LYS A 156 1.82 3.95 -12.24
C LYS A 156 0.52 3.91 -11.44
N PHE A 157 -0.44 3.09 -11.83
CA PHE A 157 -1.67 2.88 -11.06
C PHE A 157 -1.40 2.08 -9.78
N GLN A 158 -0.65 0.98 -9.87
CA GLN A 158 -0.31 0.11 -8.73
C GLN A 158 0.91 0.62 -7.95
N THR A 159 0.84 1.87 -7.51
CA THR A 159 1.94 2.43 -6.70
C THR A 159 2.13 1.65 -5.40
N PRO A 160 3.36 1.60 -4.85
CA PRO A 160 3.62 1.03 -3.53
C PRO A 160 2.69 1.60 -2.46
N THR A 161 2.27 2.86 -2.58
CA THR A 161 1.31 3.51 -1.70
C THR A 161 -0.05 2.83 -1.71
N LYS A 162 -0.67 2.59 -2.88
CA LYS A 162 -1.99 1.94 -2.97
C LYS A 162 -1.93 0.48 -2.46
N ILE A 163 -0.85 -0.24 -2.74
CA ILE A 163 -0.62 -1.60 -2.22
C ILE A 163 -0.45 -1.58 -0.69
N ASN A 164 0.32 -0.63 -0.17
CA ASN A 164 0.53 -0.49 1.27
C ASN A 164 -0.76 -0.14 2.01
N GLN A 165 -1.65 0.66 1.41
CA GLN A 165 -2.97 0.98 1.98
C GLN A 165 -3.81 -0.28 2.20
N VAL A 166 -3.88 -1.18 1.21
CA VAL A 166 -4.59 -2.46 1.35
C VAL A 166 -3.95 -3.31 2.45
N ASN A 167 -2.63 -3.47 2.43
CA ASN A 167 -1.91 -4.27 3.43
C ASN A 167 -2.08 -3.73 4.86
N GLU A 168 -2.05 -2.40 5.02
CA GLU A 168 -2.26 -1.74 6.30
C GLU A 168 -3.69 -1.92 6.79
N PHE A 169 -4.67 -1.78 5.89
CA PHE A 169 -6.07 -2.03 6.20
C PHE A 169 -6.29 -3.46 6.70
N VAL A 170 -5.81 -4.47 5.96
CA VAL A 170 -5.92 -5.89 6.34
C VAL A 170 -5.27 -6.14 7.70
N ARG A 171 -4.09 -5.56 7.95
CA ARG A 171 -3.39 -5.68 9.25
C ARG A 171 -4.21 -5.07 10.39
N ASN A 172 -4.84 -3.93 10.16
CA ASN A 172 -5.67 -3.26 11.16
C ASN A 172 -6.95 -4.05 11.45
N VAL A 173 -7.59 -4.62 10.43
CA VAL A 173 -8.73 -5.54 10.58
C VAL A 173 -8.31 -6.78 11.36
N LYS A 174 -7.16 -7.39 11.04
CA LYS A 174 -6.63 -8.56 11.75
C LYS A 174 -6.36 -8.27 13.23
N LYS A 175 -5.75 -7.12 13.53
CA LYS A 175 -5.49 -6.70 14.91
C LYS A 175 -6.79 -6.56 15.72
N LYS A 176 -7.85 -6.00 15.11
CA LYS A 176 -9.18 -5.91 15.73
C LYS A 176 -9.80 -7.29 15.94
N TYR A 177 -9.73 -8.16 14.92
CA TYR A 177 -10.21 -9.54 14.99
C TYR A 177 -9.54 -10.33 16.11
N ASP A 178 -8.20 -10.31 16.17
CA ASP A 178 -7.42 -11.03 17.18
C ASP A 178 -7.63 -10.49 18.60
N SER A 179 -7.94 -9.20 18.75
CA SER A 179 -8.28 -8.64 20.08
C SER A 179 -9.61 -9.17 20.61
N ASN A 180 -10.52 -9.58 19.72
CA ASN A 180 -11.83 -10.13 20.05
C ASN A 180 -11.84 -11.66 20.10
N PHE A 181 -10.92 -12.33 19.39
CA PHE A 181 -10.85 -13.78 19.25
C PHE A 181 -9.74 -14.37 20.15
N PHE A 182 -10.12 -15.28 21.04
CA PHE A 182 -9.35 -15.67 22.23
C PHE A 182 -7.98 -16.32 21.92
N SER A 183 -6.92 -15.92 22.64
CA SER A 183 -5.58 -16.53 22.51
C SER A 183 -5.43 -17.89 23.23
N GLN A 184 -4.58 -18.76 22.67
CA GLN A 184 -4.14 -20.07 23.19
C GLN A 184 -3.74 -20.08 24.68
N ARG A 185 -3.33 -18.93 25.26
CA ARG A 185 -2.97 -18.83 26.68
C ARG A 185 -4.11 -19.22 27.62
N LYS A 186 -5.37 -19.13 27.18
CA LYS A 186 -6.52 -19.53 28.00
C LYS A 186 -6.61 -21.04 28.20
N MET A 187 -6.14 -21.89 27.27
CA MET A 187 -6.34 -23.34 27.37
C MET A 187 -5.63 -23.97 28.58
N TYR A 188 -4.41 -23.54 28.90
CA TYR A 188 -3.68 -24.00 30.09
C TYR A 188 -4.25 -23.44 31.40
N GLN A 189 -5.15 -22.47 31.33
CA GLN A 189 -5.76 -21.83 32.50
C GLN A 189 -7.21 -22.27 32.71
N MET A 190 -7.79 -23.00 31.75
CA MET A 190 -9.16 -23.52 31.83
C MET A 190 -9.26 -24.58 32.93
N SER A 191 -10.38 -24.58 33.65
CA SER A 191 -10.73 -25.75 34.46
C SER A 191 -10.93 -26.98 33.56
N PRO A 192 -10.84 -28.21 34.08
CA PRO A 192 -11.10 -29.41 33.29
C PRO A 192 -12.46 -29.38 32.58
N TYR A 193 -13.51 -28.90 33.26
CA TYR A 193 -14.83 -28.76 32.66
C TYR A 193 -14.87 -27.71 31.54
N ASP A 194 -14.26 -26.54 31.76
CA ASP A 194 -14.18 -25.49 30.72
C ASP A 194 -13.41 -25.97 29.49
N PHE A 195 -12.37 -26.79 29.70
CA PHE A 195 -11.59 -27.37 28.61
C PHE A 195 -12.42 -28.34 27.77
N LYS A 196 -13.24 -29.20 28.39
CA LYS A 196 -14.20 -30.07 27.66
C LYS A 196 -15.18 -29.23 26.83
N LEU A 197 -15.77 -28.21 27.43
CA LEU A 197 -16.74 -27.35 26.76
C LEU A 197 -16.10 -26.58 25.59
N TYR A 198 -14.88 -26.09 25.79
CA TYR A 198 -14.08 -25.46 24.74
C TYR A 198 -13.84 -26.45 23.60
N MET A 199 -13.35 -27.65 23.90
CA MET A 199 -13.08 -28.67 22.88
C MET A 199 -14.35 -29.07 22.12
N ALA A 200 -15.49 -29.23 22.78
CA ALA A 200 -16.76 -29.51 22.11
C ALA A 200 -17.11 -28.42 21.07
N LYS A 201 -16.93 -27.14 21.43
CA LYS A 201 -17.14 -26.02 20.50
C LYS A 201 -16.15 -26.01 19.35
N GLN A 202 -14.89 -26.39 19.59
CA GLN A 202 -13.89 -26.46 18.52
C GLN A 202 -14.13 -27.64 17.58
N LEU A 203 -14.61 -28.79 18.09
CA LEU A 203 -14.95 -29.96 17.27
C LEU A 203 -16.07 -29.66 16.28
N GLN A 204 -17.09 -28.89 16.69
CA GLN A 204 -18.15 -28.41 15.78
C GLN A 204 -17.61 -27.59 14.61
N LYS A 205 -16.41 -27.00 14.74
CA LYS A 205 -15.73 -26.23 13.68
C LYS A 205 -14.70 -27.06 12.90
N LEU A 206 -14.48 -28.32 13.27
CA LEU A 206 -13.55 -29.25 12.63
C LEU A 206 -14.29 -30.38 11.91
N ASP A 207 -15.46 -30.08 11.35
CA ASP A 207 -16.33 -31.01 10.62
C ASP A 207 -16.80 -32.23 11.43
N PHE A 208 -16.84 -32.13 12.77
CA PHE A 208 -17.51 -33.14 13.59
C PHE A 208 -18.98 -32.76 13.79
N GLU A 209 -19.86 -33.73 13.59
CA GLU A 209 -21.30 -33.58 13.76
C GLU A 209 -21.78 -34.17 15.09
N ASN A 210 -23.01 -33.85 15.50
CA ASN A 210 -23.65 -34.39 16.70
C ASN A 210 -22.80 -34.33 17.99
N VAL A 211 -21.95 -33.31 18.10
CA VAL A 211 -21.03 -33.13 19.22
C VAL A 211 -21.82 -32.93 20.52
N ARG A 212 -21.60 -33.82 21.50
CA ARG A 212 -22.27 -33.78 22.81
C ARG A 212 -21.31 -34.16 23.93
N LEU A 213 -21.44 -33.48 25.08
CA LEU A 213 -20.74 -33.88 26.30
C LEU A 213 -21.34 -35.19 26.84
N ALA A 214 -20.48 -36.06 27.35
CA ALA A 214 -20.92 -37.23 28.11
C ALA A 214 -21.52 -36.79 29.45
N ARG A 215 -22.40 -37.62 30.01
CA ARG A 215 -22.92 -37.41 31.36
C ARG A 215 -21.88 -37.90 32.37
N ASP A 216 -21.67 -37.15 33.45
CA ASP A 216 -20.70 -37.45 34.51
C ASP A 216 -21.12 -38.66 35.40
N ASP A 217 -22.19 -39.39 35.05
CA ASP A 217 -22.81 -40.44 35.88
C ASP A 217 -22.38 -41.88 35.55
N SER A 218 -21.45 -42.07 34.60
CA SER A 218 -20.88 -43.38 34.28
C SER A 218 -19.50 -43.61 34.90
N ASP A 219 -19.18 -44.87 35.25
CA ASP A 219 -17.83 -45.30 35.67
C ASP A 219 -16.76 -45.06 34.59
N PHE A 220 -17.20 -44.90 33.36
CA PHE A 220 -16.41 -44.55 32.19
C PHE A 220 -16.34 -43.03 32.03
N LYS A 221 -15.12 -42.47 31.85
CA LYS A 221 -14.90 -41.01 31.79
C LYS A 221 -14.59 -40.55 30.37
N VAL A 222 -15.42 -40.93 29.41
CA VAL A 222 -15.43 -40.25 28.11
C VAL A 222 -15.96 -38.84 28.35
N ASP A 223 -15.37 -37.84 27.72
CA ASP A 223 -15.77 -36.44 27.91
C ASP A 223 -16.73 -35.96 26.83
N ILE A 224 -16.50 -36.37 25.57
CA ILE A 224 -17.27 -35.91 24.41
C ILE A 224 -17.51 -37.08 23.45
N PHE A 225 -18.70 -37.13 22.88
CA PHE A 225 -19.00 -37.95 21.70
C PHE A 225 -19.29 -37.04 20.51
N ALA A 226 -18.83 -37.44 19.33
CA ALA A 226 -19.17 -36.77 18.08
C ALA A 226 -19.15 -37.77 16.92
N ASP A 227 -19.81 -37.44 15.83
CA ASP A 227 -19.74 -38.19 14.58
C ASP A 227 -18.66 -37.54 13.71
N GLY A 228 -17.63 -38.32 13.39
CA GLY A 228 -16.58 -37.94 12.45
C GLY A 228 -16.85 -38.53 11.06
N PRO A 229 -15.97 -38.23 10.09
CA PRO A 229 -16.12 -38.72 8.72
C PRO A 229 -16.20 -40.25 8.58
N ASN A 230 -15.64 -40.98 9.55
CA ASN A 230 -15.52 -42.43 9.54
C ASN A 230 -16.37 -43.12 10.63
N GLY A 231 -17.36 -42.42 11.19
CA GLY A 231 -18.23 -42.95 12.26
C GLY A 231 -18.05 -42.24 13.60
N LYS A 232 -18.59 -42.86 14.65
CA LYS A 232 -18.68 -42.30 15.99
C LYS A 232 -17.32 -42.25 16.67
N VAL A 233 -17.03 -41.14 17.31
CA VAL A 233 -15.74 -40.85 17.94
C VAL A 233 -15.93 -40.54 19.42
N ALA A 234 -15.15 -41.22 20.27
CA ALA A 234 -15.06 -40.93 21.70
C ALA A 234 -13.84 -40.04 21.98
N PHE A 235 -14.06 -38.94 22.69
CA PHE A 235 -12.99 -38.04 23.10
C PHE A 235 -12.80 -38.05 24.61
N ARG A 236 -11.54 -38.07 25.04
CA ARG A 236 -11.14 -37.73 26.40
C ARG A 236 -10.26 -36.50 26.39
N CYS A 237 -10.57 -35.53 27.25
CA CYS A 237 -9.87 -34.27 27.37
C CYS A 237 -9.14 -34.20 28.73
N ILE A 238 -7.81 -34.14 28.68
CA ILE A 238 -6.94 -34.04 29.86
C ILE A 238 -6.17 -32.74 29.78
N ASN A 239 -6.31 -31.87 30.78
CA ASN A 239 -5.50 -30.66 30.88
C ASN A 239 -4.98 -30.48 32.31
N ASN A 240 -3.92 -29.68 32.45
CA ASN A 240 -3.38 -29.25 33.74
C ASN A 240 -2.97 -30.40 34.67
N VAL A 241 -2.55 -31.52 34.09
CA VAL A 241 -1.92 -32.64 34.82
C VAL A 241 -0.41 -32.64 34.57
N ASN A 242 0.35 -33.26 35.48
CA ASN A 242 1.81 -33.35 35.33
C ASN A 242 2.22 -34.16 34.10
N LEU A 243 1.59 -35.32 33.89
CA LEU A 243 1.92 -36.23 32.79
C LEU A 243 0.73 -37.14 32.48
N VAL A 244 0.42 -37.31 31.19
CA VAL A 244 -0.53 -38.34 30.72
C VAL A 244 0.16 -39.69 30.77
N LYS A 245 -0.48 -40.69 31.40
CA LYS A 245 0.09 -42.02 31.65
C LYS A 245 -0.62 -43.08 30.80
N MET A 246 -0.04 -44.29 30.77
CA MET A 246 -0.62 -45.45 30.07
C MET A 246 -2.07 -45.75 30.50
N GLU A 247 -2.40 -45.53 31.77
CA GLU A 247 -3.75 -45.74 32.30
C GLU A 247 -4.81 -44.89 31.57
N ASP A 248 -4.47 -43.66 31.18
CA ASP A 248 -5.40 -42.76 30.50
C ASP A 248 -5.73 -43.26 29.08
N VAL A 249 -4.70 -43.82 28.41
CA VAL A 249 -4.79 -44.43 27.07
C VAL A 249 -5.56 -45.75 27.12
N HIS A 250 -5.27 -46.61 28.09
CA HIS A 250 -6.01 -47.86 28.28
C HIS A 250 -7.50 -47.60 28.46
N LYS A 251 -7.86 -46.67 29.34
CA LYS A 251 -9.26 -46.38 29.63
C LYS A 251 -10.01 -45.91 28.38
N ILE A 252 -9.47 -44.94 27.62
CA ILE A 252 -10.16 -44.45 26.43
C ILE A 252 -10.24 -45.52 25.31
N ALA A 253 -9.24 -46.41 25.22
CA ALA A 253 -9.28 -47.55 24.30
C ALA A 253 -10.38 -48.56 24.66
N VAL A 254 -10.59 -48.84 25.94
CA VAL A 254 -11.70 -49.70 26.42
C VAL A 254 -13.04 -49.00 26.23
N GLU A 255 -13.12 -47.72 26.57
CA GLU A 255 -14.33 -46.89 26.44
C GLU A 255 -14.82 -46.81 24.99
N LYS A 256 -13.89 -46.69 24.04
CA LYS A 256 -14.17 -46.77 22.60
C LYS A 256 -15.01 -48.01 22.26
N VAL A 257 -14.56 -49.18 22.73
CA VAL A 257 -15.22 -50.47 22.46
C VAL A 257 -16.54 -50.55 23.21
N TYR A 258 -16.55 -50.15 24.48
CA TYR A 258 -17.76 -50.19 25.33
C TYR A 258 -18.91 -49.36 24.74
N TYR A 259 -18.61 -48.18 24.19
CA TYR A 259 -19.60 -47.29 23.59
C TYR A 259 -19.81 -47.47 22.09
N ASP A 260 -19.25 -48.54 21.49
CA ASP A 260 -19.34 -48.85 20.06
C ASP A 260 -18.95 -47.65 19.18
N CYS A 261 -17.73 -47.15 19.38
CA CYS A 261 -17.16 -46.05 18.61
C CYS A 261 -16.09 -46.56 17.65
N GLU A 262 -16.10 -46.11 16.40
CA GLU A 262 -15.11 -46.48 15.38
C GLU A 262 -13.71 -45.97 15.73
N SER A 263 -13.61 -44.82 16.40
CA SER A 263 -12.33 -44.23 16.80
C SER A 263 -12.37 -43.55 18.16
N SER A 264 -11.19 -43.33 18.72
CA SER A 264 -11.02 -42.64 20.00
C SER A 264 -9.86 -41.67 19.95
N ILE A 265 -10.08 -40.48 20.53
CA ILE A 265 -9.13 -39.37 20.51
C ILE A 265 -8.86 -38.91 21.95
N LEU A 266 -7.60 -38.96 22.36
CA LEU A 266 -7.14 -38.37 23.62
C LEU A 266 -6.56 -36.98 23.34
N VAL A 267 -7.20 -35.96 23.90
CA VAL A 267 -6.86 -34.55 23.74
C VAL A 267 -6.14 -34.07 24.98
N THR A 268 -4.94 -33.50 24.85
CA THR A 268 -4.17 -33.03 26.00
C THR A 268 -3.30 -31.81 25.74
N THR A 269 -3.25 -30.90 26.71
CA THR A 269 -2.25 -29.82 26.79
C THR A 269 -1.04 -30.19 27.65
N SER A 270 -1.11 -31.32 28.36
CA SER A 270 -0.04 -31.86 29.21
C SER A 270 0.90 -32.78 28.43
N SER A 271 2.15 -32.86 28.90
CA SER A 271 3.16 -33.80 28.39
C SER A 271 2.74 -35.25 28.57
N ILE A 272 3.22 -36.13 27.70
CA ILE A 272 2.81 -37.55 27.62
C ILE A 272 4.06 -38.42 27.84
N THR A 273 3.93 -39.54 28.56
CA THR A 273 5.04 -40.50 28.66
C THR A 273 5.32 -41.19 27.33
N LYS A 274 6.55 -41.66 27.14
CA LYS A 274 6.91 -42.49 25.97
C LYS A 274 6.05 -43.75 25.90
N ASP A 275 5.90 -44.44 27.02
CA ASP A 275 5.12 -45.68 27.09
C ASP A 275 3.63 -45.44 26.76
N ALA A 276 3.05 -44.30 27.14
CA ALA A 276 1.67 -43.96 26.79
C ALA A 276 1.52 -43.67 25.28
N MET A 277 2.52 -43.04 24.66
CA MET A 277 2.54 -42.81 23.20
C MET A 277 2.61 -44.14 22.44
N GLU A 278 3.51 -45.04 22.84
CA GLU A 278 3.66 -46.37 22.23
C GLU A 278 2.40 -47.23 22.40
N LEU A 279 1.79 -47.16 23.58
CA LEU A 279 0.52 -47.83 23.84
C LEU A 279 -0.62 -47.25 23.00
N ALA A 280 -0.67 -45.93 22.81
CA ALA A 280 -1.70 -45.29 22.00
C ALA A 280 -1.61 -45.71 20.53
N GLU A 281 -0.39 -45.83 20.00
CA GLU A 281 -0.15 -46.37 18.67
C GLU A 281 -0.64 -47.83 18.56
N THR A 282 -0.26 -48.66 19.53
CA THR A 282 -0.64 -50.08 19.60
C THR A 282 -2.17 -50.26 19.66
N LEU A 283 -2.85 -49.46 20.47
CA LEU A 283 -4.30 -49.52 20.66
C LEU A 283 -5.10 -48.67 19.67
N ARG A 284 -4.42 -48.03 18.69
CA ARG A 284 -5.01 -47.13 17.69
C ARG A 284 -5.84 -46.00 18.34
N VAL A 285 -5.35 -45.46 19.45
CA VAL A 285 -5.87 -44.24 20.07
C VAL A 285 -5.15 -43.06 19.44
N THR A 286 -5.89 -42.14 18.83
CA THR A 286 -5.29 -40.93 18.27
C THR A 286 -5.02 -39.94 19.40
N ILE A 287 -3.81 -39.37 19.44
CA ILE A 287 -3.46 -38.35 20.44
C ILE A 287 -3.45 -36.98 19.77
N TRP A 288 -4.22 -36.06 20.32
CA TRP A 288 -4.11 -34.63 20.04
C TRP A 288 -3.34 -33.97 21.18
N ASN A 289 -2.02 -33.98 21.06
CA ASN A 289 -1.13 -33.29 21.98
C ASN A 289 -1.17 -31.77 21.75
N ASP A 290 -0.41 -31.03 22.56
CA ASP A 290 -0.34 -29.58 22.50
C ASP A 290 -0.01 -29.02 21.09
N GLN A 291 0.90 -29.66 20.37
CA GLN A 291 1.26 -29.23 19.01
C GLN A 291 0.10 -29.45 18.03
N VAL A 292 -0.48 -30.64 18.02
CA VAL A 292 -1.62 -30.99 17.14
C VAL A 292 -2.82 -30.09 17.44
N LEU A 293 -3.05 -29.78 18.72
CA LEU A 293 -4.08 -28.83 19.14
C LEU A 293 -3.84 -27.43 18.58
N LYS A 294 -2.60 -26.92 18.68
CA LYS A 294 -2.24 -25.62 18.11
C LYS A 294 -2.47 -25.59 16.61
N GLU A 295 -2.07 -26.62 15.89
CA GLU A 295 -2.28 -26.73 14.44
C GLU A 295 -3.77 -26.70 14.09
N LYS A 296 -4.60 -27.48 14.79
CA LYS A 296 -6.07 -27.52 14.60
C LYS A 296 -6.74 -26.20 14.95
N ILE A 297 -6.29 -25.52 16.00
CA ILE A 297 -6.86 -24.22 16.40
C ILE A 297 -6.47 -23.14 15.39
N ILE A 298 -5.20 -23.13 14.95
CA ILE A 298 -4.72 -22.21 13.92
C ILE A 298 -5.48 -22.43 12.61
N SER A 299 -5.79 -23.68 12.23
CA SER A 299 -6.56 -23.93 11.02
C SER A 299 -7.98 -23.34 11.12
N ILE A 300 -8.66 -23.55 12.24
CA ILE A 300 -9.98 -22.94 12.52
C ILE A 300 -9.86 -21.40 12.50
N GLU A 301 -8.86 -20.84 13.16
CA GLU A 301 -8.64 -19.39 13.21
C GLU A 301 -8.40 -18.80 11.83
N ASN A 302 -7.63 -19.48 10.98
CA ASN A 302 -7.33 -19.04 9.63
C ASN A 302 -8.55 -19.13 8.71
N GLU A 303 -9.37 -20.16 8.86
CA GLU A 303 -10.62 -20.30 8.12
C GLU A 303 -11.61 -19.20 8.53
N GLN A 304 -11.86 -19.03 9.83
CA GLN A 304 -12.74 -17.99 10.34
C GLN A 304 -12.22 -16.57 10.03
N TRP A 305 -10.91 -16.36 10.05
CA TRP A 305 -10.30 -15.11 9.60
C TRP A 305 -10.51 -14.89 8.10
N SER A 306 -10.34 -15.93 7.27
CA SER A 306 -10.53 -15.83 5.83
C SER A 306 -11.96 -15.45 5.51
N ASP A 307 -12.94 -16.06 6.19
CA ASP A 307 -14.36 -15.74 6.06
C ASP A 307 -14.67 -14.32 6.52
N HIS A 308 -14.15 -13.92 7.68
CA HIS A 308 -14.31 -12.56 8.18
C HIS A 308 -13.71 -11.52 7.22
N LEU A 309 -12.57 -11.85 6.60
CA LEU A 309 -11.94 -10.96 5.62
C LEU A 309 -12.78 -10.85 4.34
N GLN A 310 -13.54 -11.89 3.94
CA GLN A 310 -14.44 -11.83 2.79
C GLN A 310 -15.49 -10.72 2.92
N ASP A 311 -15.93 -10.40 4.14
CA ASP A 311 -16.88 -9.30 4.36
C ASP A 311 -16.34 -7.94 3.90
N PHE A 312 -15.02 -7.78 3.80
CA PHE A 312 -14.38 -6.55 3.35
C PHE A 312 -14.09 -6.53 1.85
N TYR A 313 -14.22 -7.65 1.14
CA TYR A 313 -13.97 -7.72 -0.29
C TYR A 313 -15.20 -7.30 -1.10
N ASP A 314 -15.00 -6.44 -2.10
CA ASP A 314 -16.00 -6.08 -3.11
C ASP A 314 -15.59 -6.63 -4.48
N TYR A 315 -16.35 -7.61 -4.97
CA TYR A 315 -16.16 -8.25 -6.27
C TYR A 315 -17.06 -7.65 -7.37
N SER A 316 -17.87 -6.64 -7.06
CA SER A 316 -18.85 -6.06 -7.97
C SER A 316 -18.25 -5.11 -9.01
N ASP A 317 -17.07 -4.54 -8.75
CA ASP A 317 -16.43 -3.53 -9.60
C ASP A 317 -15.18 -4.05 -10.32
N GLN A 318 -15.31 -5.18 -11.01
CA GLN A 318 -14.16 -5.87 -11.64
C GLN A 318 -13.43 -5.06 -12.71
N ASN A 319 -14.10 -4.06 -13.30
CA ASN A 319 -13.55 -3.14 -14.29
C ASN A 319 -13.21 -1.75 -13.71
N LEU A 320 -13.29 -1.57 -12.40
CA LEU A 320 -13.04 -0.30 -11.70
C LEU A 320 -13.90 0.87 -12.19
N LYS A 321 -15.11 0.63 -12.70
CA LYS A 321 -15.98 1.71 -13.16
C LYS A 321 -16.42 2.59 -11.99
N LYS A 322 -16.92 2.00 -10.90
CA LYS A 322 -17.37 2.77 -9.73
C LYS A 322 -16.18 3.46 -9.06
N TYR A 323 -15.06 2.76 -8.92
CA TYR A 323 -13.83 3.33 -8.39
C TYR A 323 -13.33 4.51 -9.21
N THR A 324 -13.39 4.43 -10.54
CA THR A 324 -13.02 5.55 -11.42
C THR A 324 -13.93 6.75 -11.20
N GLU A 325 -15.24 6.55 -11.09
CA GLU A 325 -16.16 7.66 -10.81
C GLU A 325 -15.87 8.32 -9.46
N PHE A 326 -15.56 7.53 -8.43
CA PHE A 326 -15.14 8.02 -7.12
C PHE A 326 -13.83 8.83 -7.23
N GLU A 327 -12.81 8.26 -7.87
CA GLU A 327 -11.48 8.85 -7.95
C GLU A 327 -11.46 10.12 -8.78
N MET A 328 -12.24 10.16 -9.88
CA MET A 328 -12.39 11.37 -10.69
C MET A 328 -13.05 12.51 -9.91
N ARG A 329 -13.99 12.21 -8.99
CA ARG A 329 -14.57 13.24 -8.10
C ARG A 329 -13.54 13.73 -7.09
N ARG A 330 -12.75 12.83 -6.50
CA ARG A 330 -11.66 13.17 -5.57
C ARG A 330 -10.63 14.08 -6.24
N LEU A 331 -10.19 13.72 -7.45
CA LEU A 331 -9.23 14.49 -8.24
C LEU A 331 -9.78 15.80 -8.79
N ALA A 332 -11.10 15.95 -8.91
CA ALA A 332 -11.71 17.22 -9.30
C ALA A 332 -11.74 18.24 -8.13
N GLN A 333 -11.56 17.78 -6.90
CA GLN A 333 -11.54 18.62 -5.70
C GLN A 333 -10.12 19.01 -5.25
N SER A 334 -9.08 18.35 -5.79
CA SER A 334 -7.67 18.70 -5.62
C SER A 334 -7.24 19.75 -6.63
#